data_AF-A0A9P4T4L2-F1
#
_entry.id   AF-A0A9P4T4L2-F1
#
_cell.length_a   1.000
_cell.length_b   1.000
_cell.length_c   1.000
_cell.angle_alpha   90.00
_cell.angle_beta   90.00
_cell.angle_gamma   90.00
#
_symmetry.space_group_name_H-M   'P 1'
#
loop_
_entity.id
_entity.type
_entity.pdbx_description
1 polymer ?
#
loop_
_entity_poly.entity_id
_entity_poly.type
_entity_poly.pdbx_seq_one_letter_code
_entity_poly.pdbx_strand_id
1 'polypeptide(L)'
;MEAIGRVRGLIWGPTPEEQKRKCNALVRQNVRKLDRDIQGLKMTEQKTKNLILQSSKRAQRNPSMAKQANQEVRIFARELIRVRKQNSRLQTSKAQLNSVQMQVNEAFSVRKIEGSIKASTGIMKDVNSLVRLPELTGTMRELSSELMKAGIIEEMVDDTLMDTEGLEEDEEAEEEVDKVLSDILKDRLPASKAKEEDLPSVAQPAEEEEDDQEEMLAQMRGRLEALKS
;
A
#
# COMPACT_ATOMS: atom_id res chain seq x y z
N MET A 1 35.71 -28.27 -20.65
CA MET A 1 34.51 -27.73 -21.32
C MET A 1 34.35 -26.22 -21.15
N GLU A 2 34.68 -25.61 -20.00
CA GLU A 2 34.54 -24.15 -19.80
C GLU A 2 35.41 -23.26 -20.71
N ALA A 3 36.58 -23.72 -21.13
CA ALA A 3 37.46 -22.96 -22.03
C ALA A 3 36.89 -22.82 -23.45
N ILE A 4 36.14 -23.83 -23.92
CA ILE A 4 35.53 -23.85 -25.26
C ILE A 4 34.30 -22.92 -25.32
N GLY A 5 33.50 -22.86 -24.25
CA GLY A 5 32.38 -21.93 -24.14
C GLY A 5 32.82 -20.46 -24.17
N ARG A 6 33.93 -20.13 -23.48
CA ARG A 6 34.47 -18.77 -23.39
C ARG A 6 34.98 -18.23 -24.74
N VAL A 7 35.64 -19.05 -25.55
CA VAL A 7 36.13 -18.64 -26.88
C VAL A 7 34.97 -18.46 -27.87
N ARG A 8 33.92 -19.28 -27.75
CA ARG A 8 32.74 -19.21 -28.64
C ARG A 8 31.86 -17.98 -28.34
N GLY A 9 31.71 -17.62 -27.06
CA GLY A 9 30.95 -16.42 -26.66
C GLY A 9 31.53 -15.09 -27.16
N LEU A 10 32.85 -15.05 -27.43
CA LEU A 10 33.54 -13.85 -27.94
C LEU A 10 33.27 -13.59 -29.44
N ILE A 11 32.85 -14.61 -30.19
CA ILE A 11 32.70 -14.54 -31.65
C ILE A 11 31.21 -14.62 -32.06
N TRP A 12 30.35 -15.28 -31.28
CA TRP A 12 28.92 -15.47 -31.59
C TRP A 12 27.94 -14.88 -30.56
N GLY A 13 28.42 -14.20 -29.52
CA GLY A 13 27.59 -13.65 -28.45
C GLY A 13 27.14 -14.70 -27.41
N PRO A 14 26.41 -14.28 -26.37
CA PRO A 14 26.03 -15.15 -25.26
C PRO A 14 25.03 -16.22 -25.70
N THR A 15 25.21 -17.43 -25.19
CA THR A 15 24.28 -18.54 -25.44
C THR A 15 22.92 -18.28 -24.78
N PRO A 16 21.82 -18.89 -25.27
CA PRO A 16 20.51 -18.76 -24.62
C PRO A 16 20.50 -19.21 -23.15
N GLU A 17 21.32 -20.20 -22.77
CA GLU A 17 21.45 -20.64 -21.38
C GLU A 17 22.19 -19.60 -20.52
N GLU A 18 23.21 -18.94 -21.06
CA GLU A 18 23.90 -17.83 -20.39
C GLU A 18 22.97 -16.62 -20.21
N GLN A 19 22.20 -16.27 -21.25
CA GLN A 19 21.17 -15.22 -21.18
C GLN A 19 20.12 -15.53 -20.11
N LYS A 20 19.59 -16.76 -20.10
CA LYS A 20 18.64 -17.23 -19.07
C LYS A 20 19.23 -17.13 -17.67
N ARG A 21 20.50 -17.55 -17.50
CA ARG A 21 21.20 -17.49 -16.21
C ARG A 21 21.38 -16.05 -15.75
N LYS A 22 21.77 -15.15 -16.65
CA LYS A 22 21.95 -13.72 -16.37
C LYS A 22 20.62 -13.06 -15.95
N CYS A 23 19.55 -13.25 -16.73
CA CYS A 23 18.22 -12.71 -16.40
C CYS A 23 17.74 -13.22 -15.03
N ASN A 24 17.86 -14.53 -14.78
CA ASN A 24 17.47 -15.11 -13.50
C ASN A 24 18.34 -14.62 -12.32
N ALA A 25 19.62 -14.32 -12.54
CA ALA A 25 20.48 -13.77 -11.51
C ALA A 25 20.05 -12.35 -11.13
N LEU A 26 19.77 -11.51 -12.13
CA LEU A 26 19.25 -10.15 -11.93
C LEU A 26 17.91 -10.17 -11.17
N VAL A 27 16.95 -10.99 -11.58
CA VAL A 27 15.66 -11.07 -10.88
C VAL A 27 15.84 -11.52 -9.42
N ARG A 28 16.64 -12.57 -9.17
CA ARG A 28 16.91 -13.04 -7.80
C ARG A 28 17.60 -12.00 -6.91
N GLN A 29 18.53 -11.23 -7.46
CA GLN A 29 19.19 -10.15 -6.73
C GLN A 29 18.18 -9.10 -6.27
N ASN A 30 17.24 -8.73 -7.14
CA ASN A 30 16.21 -7.74 -6.83
C ASN A 30 15.18 -8.26 -5.83
N VAL A 31 14.73 -9.51 -5.95
CA VAL A 31 13.85 -10.14 -4.96
C VAL A 31 14.49 -10.09 -3.56
N ARG A 32 15.78 -10.46 -3.44
CA ARG A 32 16.50 -10.37 -2.15
C ARG A 32 16.70 -8.95 -1.63
N LYS A 33 16.74 -7.95 -2.52
CA LYS A 33 16.78 -6.53 -2.11
C LYS A 33 15.44 -6.14 -1.51
N LEU A 34 14.35 -6.39 -2.23
CA LEU A 34 12.99 -6.13 -1.74
C LEU A 34 12.69 -6.86 -0.44
N ASP A 35 13.11 -8.12 -0.28
CA ASP A 35 12.89 -8.86 0.97
C ASP A 35 13.54 -8.18 2.18
N ARG A 36 14.76 -7.66 2.02
CA ARG A 36 15.45 -6.92 3.08
C ARG A 36 14.76 -5.60 3.37
N ASP A 37 14.35 -4.87 2.34
CA ASP A 37 13.68 -3.57 2.48
C ASP A 37 12.30 -3.74 3.15
N ILE A 38 11.52 -4.75 2.74
CA ILE A 38 10.24 -5.15 3.36
C ILE A 38 10.44 -5.51 4.83
N GLN A 39 11.47 -6.29 5.16
CA GLN A 39 11.76 -6.63 6.56
C GLN A 39 12.13 -5.40 7.37
N GLY A 40 12.92 -4.48 6.79
CA GLY A 40 13.24 -3.18 7.38
C GLY A 40 11.99 -2.36 7.67
N LEU A 41 11.09 -2.22 6.70
CA LEU A 41 9.83 -1.48 6.85
C LEU A 41 8.91 -2.09 7.89
N LYS A 42 8.82 -3.42 8.00
CA LYS A 42 8.05 -4.07 9.08
C LYS A 42 8.57 -3.71 10.47
N MET A 43 9.89 -3.65 10.64
CA MET A 43 10.50 -3.24 11.90
C MET A 43 10.26 -1.75 12.19
N THR A 44 10.33 -0.89 11.17
CA THR A 44 9.99 0.53 11.28
C THR A 44 8.52 0.72 11.65
N GLU A 45 7.60 0.01 10.98
CA GLU A 45 6.16 0.04 11.28
C GLU A 45 5.88 -0.27 12.76
N GLN A 46 6.51 -1.33 13.29
CA GLN A 46 6.34 -1.70 14.70
C GLN A 46 6.90 -0.65 15.66
N LYS A 47 8.05 -0.04 15.33
CA LYS A 47 8.63 1.05 16.13
C LYS A 47 7.73 2.27 16.13
N THR A 48 7.20 2.67 14.97
CA THR A 48 6.31 3.83 14.83
C THR A 48 5.01 3.62 15.62
N LYS A 49 4.41 2.41 15.56
CA LYS A 49 3.26 2.05 16.43
C LYS A 49 3.57 2.21 17.91
N ASN A 50 4.75 1.75 18.36
CA ASN A 50 5.15 1.89 19.76
C ASN A 50 5.35 3.37 20.16
N LEU A 51 5.90 4.21 19.27
CA LEU A 51 6.06 5.64 19.49
C LEU A 51 4.71 6.35 19.65
N ILE A 52 3.71 6.02 18.82
CA ILE A 52 2.34 6.52 18.95
C ILE A 52 1.79 6.23 20.35
N LEU A 53 1.92 4.98 20.81
CA LEU A 53 1.44 4.56 22.13
C LEU A 53 2.17 5.28 23.28
N GLN A 54 3.48 5.45 23.18
CA GLN A 54 4.27 6.14 24.19
C GLN A 54 3.91 7.62 24.28
N SER A 55 3.77 8.30 23.14
CA SER A 55 3.36 9.70 23.09
C SER A 55 1.95 9.91 23.60
N SER A 56 1.00 9.03 23.24
CA SER A 56 -0.36 9.06 23.79
C SER A 56 -0.40 8.91 25.32
N LYS A 57 0.35 7.94 25.87
CA LYS A 57 0.46 7.75 27.33
C LYS A 57 1.07 8.96 28.04
N ARG A 58 2.06 9.62 27.41
CA ARG A 58 2.69 10.83 27.95
C ARG A 58 1.72 12.01 27.97
N ALA A 59 0.89 12.16 26.92
CA ALA A 59 -0.15 13.18 26.88
C ALA A 59 -1.16 13.02 28.04
N GLN A 60 -1.51 11.77 28.37
CA GLN A 60 -2.43 11.47 29.49
C GLN A 60 -1.81 11.73 30.87
N ARG A 61 -0.51 11.43 31.06
CA ARG A 61 0.16 11.55 32.37
C ARG A 61 0.62 12.96 32.70
N ASN A 62 0.98 13.76 31.69
CA ASN A 62 1.56 15.08 31.87
C ASN A 62 0.73 16.15 31.12
N PRO A 63 -0.30 16.73 31.78
CA PRO A 63 -1.18 17.72 31.14
C PRO A 63 -0.44 18.94 30.58
N SER A 64 0.66 19.37 31.21
CA SER A 64 1.50 20.47 30.73
C SER A 64 2.17 20.19 29.39
N MET A 65 2.42 18.92 29.05
CA MET A 65 3.05 18.49 27.80
C MET A 65 2.04 17.87 26.82
N ALA A 66 0.75 17.87 27.15
CA ALA A 66 -0.28 17.18 26.37
C ALA A 66 -0.38 17.71 24.93
N LYS A 67 -0.27 19.03 24.74
CA LYS A 67 -0.32 19.65 23.40
C LYS A 67 0.81 19.14 22.50
N GLN A 68 2.05 19.14 23.01
CA GLN A 68 3.20 18.64 22.26
C GLN A 68 3.09 17.14 22.01
N ALA A 69 2.73 16.35 23.03
CA ALA A 69 2.61 14.91 22.89
C ALA A 69 1.52 14.50 21.89
N ASN A 70 0.38 15.22 21.83
CA ASN A 70 -0.67 14.99 20.84
C ASN A 70 -0.21 15.36 19.42
N GLN A 71 0.61 16.39 19.26
CA GLN A 71 1.20 16.72 17.95
C GLN A 71 2.17 15.63 17.48
N GLU A 72 3.02 15.11 18.37
CA GLU A 72 3.90 13.97 18.06
C GLU A 72 3.12 12.71 17.67
N VAL A 73 1.97 12.45 18.33
CA VAL A 73 1.07 11.34 17.97
C VAL A 73 0.60 11.46 16.51
N ARG A 74 0.14 12.65 16.08
CA ARG A 74 -0.31 12.86 14.69
C ARG A 74 0.85 12.72 13.69
N ILE A 75 2.04 13.24 14.02
CA ILE A 75 3.23 13.08 13.17
C ILE A 75 3.59 11.60 12.98
N PHE A 76 3.64 10.82 14.06
CA PHE A 76 3.93 9.39 13.95
C PHE A 76 2.83 8.61 13.23
N ALA A 77 1.58 9.04 13.30
CA ALA A 77 0.49 8.42 12.54
C ALA A 77 0.64 8.65 11.03
N ARG A 78 0.99 9.87 10.59
CA ARG A 78 1.30 10.14 9.17
C ARG A 78 2.48 9.30 8.70
N GLU A 79 3.56 9.23 9.48
CA GLU A 79 4.70 8.37 9.16
C GLU A 79 4.31 6.89 9.05
N LEU A 80 3.43 6.41 9.92
CA LEU A 80 2.95 5.03 9.86
C LEU A 80 2.16 4.75 8.56
N ILE A 81 1.36 5.70 8.10
CA ILE A 81 0.66 5.60 6.81
C ILE A 81 1.68 5.50 5.67
N ARG A 82 2.69 6.37 5.65
CA ARG A 82 3.78 6.34 4.65
C ARG A 82 4.49 4.99 4.61
N VAL A 83 4.90 4.48 5.77
CA VAL A 83 5.56 3.17 5.89
C VAL A 83 4.67 2.04 5.37
N ARG A 84 3.36 2.07 5.66
CA ARG A 84 2.40 1.07 5.16
C ARG A 84 2.21 1.14 3.64
N LYS A 85 2.06 2.34 3.08
CA LYS A 85 1.97 2.58 1.63
C LYS A 85 3.24 2.08 0.93
N GLN A 86 4.42 2.42 1.47
CA GLN A 86 5.70 1.94 0.94
C GLN A 86 5.83 0.41 1.01
N ASN A 87 5.47 -0.22 2.14
CA ASN A 87 5.50 -1.67 2.28
C ASN A 87 4.55 -2.35 1.27
N SER A 88 3.34 -1.84 1.09
CA SER A 88 2.38 -2.34 0.07
C SER A 88 2.95 -2.27 -1.35
N ARG A 89 3.57 -1.13 -1.70
CA ARG A 89 4.25 -0.95 -3.00
C ARG A 89 5.37 -1.98 -3.20
N LEU A 90 6.24 -2.18 -2.21
CA LEU A 90 7.33 -3.15 -2.32
C LEU A 90 6.83 -4.60 -2.42
N GLN A 91 5.75 -4.96 -1.72
CA GLN A 91 5.13 -6.28 -1.85
C GLN A 91 4.58 -6.53 -3.26
N THR A 92 3.89 -5.53 -3.82
CA THR A 92 3.36 -5.58 -5.20
C THR A 92 4.50 -5.74 -6.20
N SER A 93 5.58 -4.97 -6.01
CA SER A 93 6.80 -5.03 -6.83
C SER A 93 7.47 -6.40 -6.77
N LYS A 94 7.50 -7.02 -5.57
CA LYS A 94 8.03 -8.38 -5.40
C LYS A 94 7.17 -9.41 -6.15
N ALA A 95 5.84 -9.27 -6.10
CA ALA A 95 4.94 -10.15 -6.84
C ALA A 95 5.14 -10.02 -8.36
N GLN A 96 5.26 -8.78 -8.87
CA GLN A 96 5.59 -8.50 -10.27
C GLN A 96 6.94 -9.14 -10.69
N LEU A 97 7.98 -9.04 -9.86
CA LEU A 97 9.27 -9.68 -10.15
C LEU A 97 9.18 -11.21 -10.24
N ASN A 98 8.41 -11.84 -9.35
CA ASN A 98 8.20 -13.28 -9.38
C ASN A 98 7.42 -13.70 -10.64
N SER A 99 6.41 -12.91 -11.04
CA SER A 99 5.69 -13.08 -12.31
C SER A 99 6.65 -13.04 -13.50
N VAL A 100 7.47 -11.99 -13.59
CA VAL A 100 8.52 -11.86 -14.62
C VAL A 100 9.46 -13.06 -14.60
N GLN A 101 9.90 -13.53 -13.44
CA GLN A 101 10.77 -14.70 -13.34
C GLN A 101 10.14 -15.95 -13.97
N MET A 102 8.86 -16.20 -13.68
CA MET A 102 8.14 -17.36 -14.22
C MET A 102 8.00 -17.25 -15.74
N GLN A 103 7.52 -16.11 -16.24
CA GLN A 103 7.29 -15.88 -17.66
C GLN A 103 8.61 -15.91 -18.47
N VAL A 104 9.71 -15.38 -17.93
CA VAL A 104 11.03 -15.47 -18.55
C VAL A 104 11.51 -16.93 -18.63
N ASN A 105 11.33 -17.70 -17.57
CA ASN A 105 11.71 -19.12 -17.57
C ASN A 105 10.88 -19.93 -18.56
N GLU A 106 9.60 -19.62 -18.70
CA GLU A 106 8.72 -20.18 -19.72
C GLU A 106 9.22 -19.84 -21.12
N ALA A 107 9.47 -18.56 -21.42
CA ALA A 107 9.95 -18.11 -22.73
C ALA A 107 11.25 -18.82 -23.17
N PHE A 108 12.22 -18.98 -22.26
CA PHE A 108 13.44 -19.74 -22.55
C PHE A 108 13.19 -21.25 -22.72
N SER A 109 12.17 -21.81 -22.06
CA SER A 109 11.81 -23.23 -22.21
C SER A 109 11.11 -23.48 -23.54
N VAL A 110 10.21 -22.58 -23.94
CA VAL A 110 9.58 -22.57 -25.27
C VAL A 110 10.65 -22.48 -26.36
N ARG A 111 11.65 -21.59 -26.24
CA ARG A 111 12.79 -21.52 -27.17
C ARG A 111 13.50 -22.86 -27.35
N LYS A 112 13.70 -23.60 -26.25
CA LYS A 112 14.41 -24.88 -26.27
C LYS A 112 13.61 -25.96 -27.01
N ILE A 113 12.28 -25.90 -26.95
CA ILE A 113 11.38 -26.88 -27.58
C ILE A 113 11.08 -26.49 -29.04
N GLU A 114 10.64 -25.25 -29.27
CA GLU A 114 10.18 -24.76 -30.57
C GLU A 114 11.30 -24.16 -31.43
N GLY A 115 12.47 -23.87 -30.86
CA GLY A 115 13.59 -23.21 -31.53
C GLY A 115 13.45 -21.68 -31.63
N SER A 116 12.24 -21.13 -31.43
CA SER A 116 11.94 -19.70 -31.47
C SER A 116 11.45 -19.14 -30.13
N ILE A 117 11.75 -17.87 -29.84
CA ILE A 117 11.12 -17.10 -28.76
C ILE A 117 10.00 -16.26 -29.37
N LYS A 118 8.86 -16.18 -28.68
CA LYS A 118 7.82 -15.18 -28.96
C LYS A 118 8.00 -14.02 -27.98
N ALA A 119 7.91 -12.80 -28.50
CA ALA A 119 7.89 -11.61 -27.65
C ALA A 119 6.65 -11.62 -26.76
N SER A 120 6.80 -11.17 -25.52
CA SER A 120 5.73 -11.09 -24.52
C SER A 120 5.52 -9.65 -24.08
N THR A 121 4.36 -9.12 -24.45
CA THR A 121 3.88 -7.80 -24.00
C THR A 121 3.59 -7.78 -22.50
N GLY A 122 3.23 -8.93 -21.91
CA GLY A 122 3.05 -9.08 -20.46
C GLY A 122 4.34 -8.87 -19.68
N ILE A 123 5.43 -9.56 -20.08
CA ILE A 123 6.76 -9.37 -19.48
C ILE A 123 7.20 -7.91 -19.65
N MET A 124 7.00 -7.35 -20.84
CA MET A 124 7.35 -5.96 -21.15
C MET A 124 6.66 -4.97 -20.20
N LYS A 125 5.34 -5.12 -19.98
CA LYS A 125 4.58 -4.26 -19.07
C LYS A 125 5.07 -4.37 -17.62
N ASP A 126 5.26 -5.59 -17.13
CA ASP A 126 5.70 -5.83 -15.75
C ASP A 126 7.12 -5.25 -15.53
N VAL A 127 8.04 -5.48 -16.47
CA VAL A 127 9.40 -4.92 -16.40
C VAL A 127 9.37 -3.39 -16.45
N ASN A 128 8.53 -2.78 -17.29
CA ASN A 128 8.41 -1.32 -17.36
C ASN A 128 7.90 -0.72 -16.03
N SER A 129 6.89 -1.34 -15.42
CA SER A 129 6.42 -0.98 -14.08
C SER A 129 7.56 -1.02 -13.04
N LEU A 130 8.38 -2.07 -13.10
CA LEU A 130 9.48 -2.27 -12.17
C LEU A 130 10.66 -1.31 -12.37
N VAL A 131 10.91 -0.84 -13.60
CA VAL A 131 11.95 0.16 -13.91
C VAL A 131 11.66 1.49 -13.20
N ARG A 132 10.37 1.84 -13.01
CA ARG A 132 9.94 3.09 -12.37
C ARG A 132 10.16 3.12 -10.85
N LEU A 133 10.46 1.99 -10.23
CA LEU A 133 10.74 1.92 -8.80
C LEU A 133 12.18 2.36 -8.53
N PRO A 134 12.42 3.44 -7.75
CA PRO A 134 13.76 3.95 -7.48
C PRO A 134 14.71 2.89 -6.91
N GLU A 135 14.17 1.94 -6.15
CA GLU A 135 14.92 0.85 -5.53
C GLU A 135 15.43 -0.16 -6.59
N LEU A 136 14.81 -0.25 -7.76
CA LEU A 136 15.08 -1.29 -8.77
C LEU A 136 15.52 -0.74 -10.13
N THR A 137 15.44 0.57 -10.35
CA THR A 137 15.63 1.20 -11.67
C THR A 137 16.87 0.72 -12.43
N GLY A 138 18.05 0.72 -11.78
CA GLY A 138 19.30 0.35 -12.44
C GLY A 138 19.33 -1.11 -12.92
N THR A 139 18.97 -2.03 -12.04
CA THR A 139 18.99 -3.48 -12.33
C THR A 139 17.84 -3.91 -13.24
N MET A 140 16.69 -3.23 -13.19
CA MET A 140 15.57 -3.49 -14.10
C MET A 140 15.83 -2.97 -15.51
N ARG A 141 16.56 -1.87 -15.67
CA ARG A 141 17.04 -1.44 -17.00
C ARG A 141 18.01 -2.44 -17.60
N GLU A 142 18.91 -3.00 -16.79
CA GLU A 142 19.79 -4.08 -17.24
C GLU A 142 18.99 -5.32 -17.64
N LEU A 143 18.02 -5.74 -16.80
CA LEU A 143 17.15 -6.87 -17.11
C LEU A 143 16.37 -6.63 -18.41
N SER A 144 15.79 -5.45 -18.59
CA SER A 144 15.07 -5.06 -19.82
C SER A 144 15.98 -5.18 -21.05
N SER A 145 17.21 -4.67 -20.98
CA SER A 145 18.18 -4.80 -22.07
C SER A 145 18.51 -6.26 -22.40
N GLU A 146 18.70 -7.12 -21.39
CA GLU A 146 18.97 -8.54 -21.62
C GLU A 146 17.77 -9.29 -22.20
N LEU A 147 16.55 -8.96 -21.77
CA LEU A 147 15.32 -9.53 -22.33
C LEU A 147 15.08 -9.08 -23.77
N MET A 148 15.42 -7.83 -24.10
CA MET A 148 15.36 -7.31 -25.46
C MET A 148 16.35 -8.02 -26.38
N LYS A 149 17.61 -8.18 -25.94
CA LYS A 149 18.63 -8.97 -26.68
C LYS A 149 18.23 -10.43 -26.86
N ALA A 150 17.47 -10.99 -25.92
CA ALA A 150 16.94 -12.35 -26.01
C ALA A 150 15.72 -12.47 -26.96
N GLY A 151 15.15 -11.36 -27.41
CA GLY A 151 13.92 -11.32 -28.22
C GLY A 151 12.66 -11.63 -27.41
N ILE A 152 12.73 -11.56 -26.08
CA ILE A 152 11.60 -11.85 -25.18
C ILE A 152 10.69 -10.64 -25.04
N ILE A 153 11.25 -9.43 -25.12
CA ILE A 153 10.48 -8.18 -25.17
C ILE A 153 10.93 -7.37 -26.38
N GLU A 154 10.02 -6.56 -26.90
CA GLU A 154 10.31 -5.65 -28.01
C GLU A 154 11.07 -4.43 -27.51
N GLU A 155 11.61 -3.65 -28.45
CA GLU A 155 12.25 -2.37 -28.12
C GLU A 155 11.23 -1.48 -27.41
N MET A 156 11.48 -1.17 -26.13
CA MET A 156 10.61 -0.27 -25.39
C MET A 156 10.76 1.11 -26.03
N VAL A 157 9.74 1.53 -26.79
CA VAL A 157 9.58 2.95 -27.09
C VAL A 157 9.46 3.64 -25.74
N ASP A 158 10.31 4.63 -25.50
CA ASP A 158 10.37 5.39 -24.25
C ASP A 158 9.14 6.29 -24.15
N ASP A 159 7.94 5.68 -24.09
CA ASP A 159 6.68 6.31 -23.77
C ASP A 159 6.73 6.68 -22.28
N THR A 160 7.48 7.73 -22.03
CA THR A 160 7.73 8.41 -20.76
C THR A 160 6.48 9.16 -20.25
N LEU A 161 5.32 8.93 -20.87
CA LEU A 161 4.06 9.62 -20.59
C LEU A 161 2.91 8.63 -20.32
N MET A 162 3.09 7.71 -19.37
CA MET A 162 1.94 7.19 -18.63
C MET A 162 2.32 6.98 -17.17
N ASP A 163 1.78 7.89 -16.36
CA ASP A 163 1.40 7.70 -14.97
C ASP A 163 2.50 7.81 -13.90
N THR A 164 2.94 9.05 -13.68
CA THR A 164 3.62 9.47 -12.45
C THR A 164 2.63 9.82 -11.33
N GLU A 165 1.38 9.31 -11.32
CA GLU A 165 0.44 9.54 -10.21
C GLU A 165 0.88 8.91 -8.88
N GLY A 166 1.93 8.09 -8.87
CA GLY A 166 2.38 7.38 -7.65
C GLY A 166 3.40 8.09 -6.76
N LEU A 167 3.81 9.33 -7.09
CA LEU A 167 4.84 10.09 -6.35
C LEU A 167 4.39 11.48 -5.91
N GLU A 168 3.09 11.79 -5.98
CA GLU A 168 2.58 12.97 -5.30
C GLU A 168 2.52 12.67 -3.80
N GLU A 169 3.19 13.52 -3.03
CA GLU A 169 3.11 13.59 -1.58
C GLU A 169 1.71 14.13 -1.25
N ASP A 170 0.67 13.33 -1.50
CA ASP A 170 -0.67 13.63 -1.02
C ASP A 170 -0.56 13.79 0.49
N GLU A 171 -0.81 14.99 1.00
CA GLU A 171 -1.01 15.20 2.43
C GLU A 171 -1.98 14.13 2.91
N GLU A 172 -1.53 13.28 3.83
CA GLU A 172 -2.37 12.19 4.31
C GLU A 172 -3.65 12.81 4.88
N ALA A 173 -4.78 12.48 4.27
CA ALA A 173 -6.07 13.04 4.67
C ALA A 173 -6.22 12.90 6.19
N GLU A 174 -6.58 13.98 6.88
CA GLU A 174 -6.71 13.96 8.35
C GLU A 174 -7.66 12.84 8.82
N GLU A 175 -8.64 12.47 7.99
CA GLU A 175 -9.51 11.31 8.22
C GLU A 175 -8.75 9.96 8.21
N GLU A 176 -7.78 9.77 7.31
CA GLU A 176 -6.92 8.58 7.28
C GLU A 176 -6.05 8.52 8.56
N VAL A 177 -5.53 9.67 8.99
CA VAL A 177 -4.74 9.80 10.23
C VAL A 177 -5.58 9.43 11.44
N ASP A 178 -6.79 9.98 11.55
CA ASP A 178 -7.69 9.73 12.68
C ASP A 178 -8.15 8.25 12.72
N LYS A 179 -8.42 7.63 11.57
CA LYS A 179 -8.71 6.19 11.48
C LYS A 179 -7.57 5.35 12.05
N VAL A 180 -6.34 5.57 11.58
CA VAL A 180 -5.14 4.84 12.02
C VAL A 180 -4.88 5.04 13.52
N LEU A 181 -5.06 6.25 14.02
CA LEU A 181 -4.94 6.53 15.45
C LEU A 181 -6.00 5.79 16.25
N SER A 182 -7.24 5.77 15.78
CA SER A 182 -8.33 5.07 16.44
C SER A 182 -8.02 3.56 16.56
N ASP A 183 -7.53 2.93 15.49
CA ASP A 183 -7.23 1.50 15.48
C ASP A 183 -6.11 1.16 16.47
N ILE A 184 -5.01 1.93 16.46
CA ILE A 184 -3.84 1.67 17.30
C ILE A 184 -4.13 1.90 18.79
N LEU A 185 -4.90 2.95 19.09
CA LEU A 185 -5.21 3.31 20.47
C LEU A 185 -6.29 2.40 21.06
N LYS A 186 -7.27 1.96 20.26
CA LYS A 186 -8.29 0.98 20.68
C LYS A 186 -7.68 -0.38 21.04
N ASP A 187 -6.72 -0.87 20.24
CA ASP A 187 -6.10 -2.19 20.43
C ASP A 187 -5.27 -2.34 21.73
N ARG A 188 -4.97 -1.24 22.45
CA ARG A 188 -4.01 -1.25 23.58
C ARG A 188 -4.43 -0.41 24.79
N LEU A 189 -5.57 0.27 24.76
CA LEU A 189 -6.16 0.83 25.98
C LEU A 189 -6.57 -0.32 26.90
N PRO A 190 -6.16 -0.34 28.18
CA PRO A 190 -6.71 -1.32 29.12
C PRO A 190 -8.24 -1.20 29.10
N ALA A 191 -8.94 -2.32 29.21
CA ALA A 191 -10.39 -2.43 29.31
C ALA A 191 -10.99 -1.75 30.57
N SER A 192 -10.44 -0.62 31.01
CA SER A 192 -11.07 0.30 31.95
C SER A 192 -11.87 1.30 31.13
N LYS A 193 -13.18 1.07 31.07
CA LYS A 193 -14.20 1.77 30.27
C LYS A 193 -14.29 1.26 28.83
N ALA A 194 -14.64 -0.02 28.69
CA ALA A 194 -15.60 -0.42 27.68
C ALA A 194 -16.86 0.43 27.93
N LYS A 195 -16.94 1.54 27.20
CA LYS A 195 -18.16 2.32 27.03
C LYS A 195 -19.17 1.40 26.36
N GLU A 196 -20.38 1.45 26.88
CA GLU A 196 -21.54 0.67 26.46
C GLU A 196 -21.62 0.54 24.94
N GLU A 197 -22.01 -0.64 24.49
CA GLU A 197 -22.40 -0.89 23.12
C GLU A 197 -23.45 0.16 22.71
N ASP A 198 -23.09 1.04 21.77
CA ASP A 198 -24.05 1.80 20.97
C ASP A 198 -24.81 0.78 20.10
N LEU A 199 -25.87 0.21 20.67
CA LEU A 199 -27.05 -0.17 19.92
C LEU A 199 -27.60 1.10 19.27
N PRO A 200 -28.08 1.05 18.02
CA PRO A 200 -28.57 2.23 17.32
C PRO A 200 -29.68 2.90 18.13
N SER A 201 -29.36 4.09 18.66
CA SER A 201 -30.30 5.03 19.24
C SER A 201 -31.30 5.43 18.15
N VAL A 202 -32.50 4.86 18.24
CA VAL A 202 -33.68 5.42 17.58
C VAL A 202 -33.93 6.75 18.26
N ALA A 203 -33.82 7.83 17.48
CA ALA A 203 -34.19 9.17 17.88
C ALA A 203 -35.58 9.16 18.54
N GLN A 204 -35.62 9.43 19.84
CA GLN A 204 -36.82 9.92 20.53
C GLN A 204 -36.71 11.45 20.58
N PRO A 205 -37.62 12.18 19.94
CA PRO A 205 -37.70 13.63 20.06
C PRO A 205 -38.17 14.05 21.46
N ALA A 206 -37.51 15.09 21.97
CA ALA A 206 -38.01 16.20 22.77
C ALA A 206 -39.15 15.95 23.78
N GLU A 207 -38.85 16.20 25.06
CA GLU A 207 -39.80 16.49 26.15
C GLU A 207 -40.53 17.85 25.97
N GLU A 208 -40.89 18.24 24.75
CA GLU A 208 -41.64 19.49 24.46
C GLU A 208 -43.09 19.24 24.02
N GLU A 209 -43.56 17.99 23.92
CA GLU A 209 -44.93 17.69 23.43
C GLU A 209 -46.03 17.57 24.51
N GLU A 210 -45.73 17.62 25.81
CA GLU A 210 -46.79 17.53 26.85
C GLU A 210 -47.54 18.85 27.05
N ASP A 211 -46.87 20.00 27.00
CA ASP A 211 -47.53 21.32 27.15
C ASP A 211 -48.44 21.65 25.96
N ASP A 212 -48.04 21.29 24.74
CA ASP A 212 -48.80 21.57 23.51
C ASP A 212 -50.11 20.75 23.42
N GLN A 213 -50.14 19.54 23.99
CA GLN A 213 -51.35 18.71 24.00
C GLN A 213 -52.42 19.25 24.97
N GLU A 214 -52.00 19.83 26.10
CA GLU A 214 -52.93 20.34 27.11
C GLU A 214 -53.59 21.65 26.66
N GLU A 215 -52.85 22.56 26.02
CA GLU A 215 -53.41 23.76 25.39
C GLU A 215 -54.37 23.42 24.24
N MET A 216 -54.03 22.43 23.41
CA MET A 216 -54.87 22.01 22.28
C MET A 216 -56.18 21.36 22.75
N LEU A 217 -56.13 20.59 23.85
CA LEU A 217 -57.32 20.02 24.51
C LEU A 217 -58.19 21.11 25.16
N ALA A 218 -57.59 22.14 25.76
CA ALA A 218 -58.32 23.27 26.32
C ALA A 218 -59.05 24.07 25.23
N GLN A 219 -58.41 24.29 24.08
CA GLN A 219 -59.00 25.00 22.94
C GLN A 219 -60.16 24.21 22.30
N MET A 220 -60.07 22.88 22.27
CA MET A 220 -61.16 21.99 21.83
C MET A 220 -62.35 22.01 22.80
N ARG A 221 -62.11 22.08 24.13
CA ARG A 221 -63.16 22.20 25.14
C ARG A 221 -63.91 23.53 25.04
N GLY A 222 -63.22 24.65 24.84
CA GLY A 222 -63.84 25.96 24.67
C GLY A 222 -64.73 26.05 23.42
N ARG A 223 -64.32 25.41 22.31
CA ARG A 223 -65.17 25.31 21.10
C ARG A 223 -66.42 24.46 21.32
N LEU A 224 -66.34 23.41 22.13
CA LEU A 224 -67.49 22.56 22.45
C LEU A 224 -68.49 23.22 23.42
N GLU A 225 -68.03 24.08 24.33
CA GLU A 225 -68.91 24.88 25.19
C GLU A 225 -69.64 25.99 24.44
N ALA A 226 -68.99 26.61 23.45
CA ALA A 226 -69.61 27.61 22.58
C ALA A 226 -70.76 27.04 21.71
N LEU A 227 -70.81 25.72 21.53
CA LEU A 227 -71.89 25.00 20.82
C LEU A 227 -73.02 24.54 21.76
N LYS A 228 -72.87 24.73 23.08
CA LYS A 228 -73.86 24.40 24.11
C LYS A 228 -74.61 25.61 24.65
N SER A 229 -74.32 26.82 24.14
CA SER A 229 -75.11 28.04 24.39
C SER A 229 -75.98 28.41 23.21
#